data_AF-A0A2S6ANH1-F1
#
_entry.id   AF-A0A2S6ANH1-F1
#
_cell.length_a   1.000
_cell.length_b   1.000
_cell.length_c   1.000
_cell.angle_alpha   90.00
_cell.angle_beta   90.00
_cell.angle_gamma   90.00
#
_symmetry.space_group_name_H-M   'P 1'
#
loop_
_entity.id
_entity.type
_entity.pdbx_description
1 polymer ?
#
loop_
_entity_poly.entity_id
_entity_poly.type
_entity_poly.pdbx_seq_one_letter_code
_entity_poly.pdbx_strand_id
1 'polypeptide(L)'
;MTEMMAVAEQASRRFHRFVFYIGAAYDDLTAVFVIDGRDYPDSETASADRAAASDALSKAHIIAEVENETIVARSPRLSLPSWPEWRDRELPDGKPRPTLPVFSPQTPETSLPETVAAAESAGLKLRDELLTIAAEAVPSGHVTVSRESAVRRRGPARIGAVGETYGCDATVSIRHRAEDGGTTMAAVADSLSRSGWTVGGLEHYDSDLVLPAERGGDSVTAIYTARSGALKLVGKTRSFEVVAKQTRGSDGD
;
A
#
# COMPACT_ATOMS: atom_id res chain seq x y z
N MET A 1 1.73 -15.17 42.98
CA MET A 1 2.78 -15.01 41.95
C MET A 1 2.35 -15.54 40.58
N THR A 2 1.55 -16.60 40.51
CA THR A 2 1.04 -17.20 39.26
C THR A 2 0.03 -16.31 38.51
N GLU A 3 -0.84 -15.56 39.19
CA GLU A 3 -1.80 -14.65 38.54
C GLU A 3 -1.14 -13.43 37.87
N MET A 4 -0.08 -12.87 38.44
CA MET A 4 0.65 -11.75 37.83
C MET A 4 1.39 -12.16 36.54
N MET A 5 1.83 -13.41 36.42
CA MET A 5 2.45 -13.91 35.19
C MET A 5 1.41 -14.13 34.08
N ALA A 6 0.22 -14.65 34.41
CA ALA A 6 -0.86 -14.83 33.43
C ALA A 6 -1.36 -13.48 32.87
N VAL A 7 -1.46 -12.44 33.71
CA VAL A 7 -1.82 -11.08 33.26
C VAL A 7 -0.74 -10.47 32.34
N ALA A 8 0.53 -10.67 32.65
CA ALA A 8 1.65 -10.19 31.83
C ALA A 8 1.75 -10.94 30.48
N GLU A 9 1.53 -12.25 30.49
CA GLU A 9 1.53 -13.09 29.29
C GLU A 9 0.37 -12.72 28.35
N GLN A 10 -0.84 -12.52 28.89
CA GLN A 10 -2.01 -12.09 28.13
C GLN A 10 -1.87 -10.65 27.59
N ALA A 11 -1.20 -9.75 28.32
CA ALA A 11 -0.89 -8.40 27.86
C ALA A 11 0.16 -8.35 26.73
N SER A 12 1.00 -9.39 26.63
CA SER A 12 2.05 -9.54 25.62
C SER A 12 1.61 -10.29 24.36
N ARG A 13 0.43 -10.94 24.39
CA ARG A 13 -0.15 -11.64 23.25
C ARG A 13 -0.37 -10.66 22.09
N ARG A 14 0.23 -10.99 20.94
CA ARG A 14 0.10 -10.23 19.71
C ARG A 14 -1.06 -10.78 18.89
N PHE A 15 -1.80 -9.88 18.27
CA PHE A 15 -2.92 -10.19 17.37
C PHE A 15 -2.69 -9.48 16.04
N HIS A 16 -3.25 -10.02 14.98
CA HIS A 16 -3.31 -9.33 13.70
C HIS A 16 -4.61 -8.55 13.60
N ARG A 17 -4.53 -7.33 13.08
CA ARG A 17 -5.70 -6.56 12.68
C ARG A 17 -5.59 -6.26 11.19
N PHE A 18 -6.64 -6.57 10.46
CA PHE A 18 -6.75 -6.29 9.03
C PHE A 18 -7.78 -5.19 8.82
N VAL A 19 -7.34 -4.02 8.38
CA VAL A 19 -8.24 -2.90 8.04
C VAL A 19 -8.44 -2.90 6.54
N PHE A 20 -9.70 -3.03 6.11
CA PHE A 20 -10.04 -3.02 4.69
C PHE A 20 -10.45 -1.63 4.26
N TYR A 21 -9.81 -1.17 3.21
CA TYR A 21 -10.13 0.08 2.56
C TYR A 21 -10.74 -0.19 1.20
N ILE A 22 -11.84 0.49 0.86
CA ILE A 22 -12.56 0.37 -0.41
C ILE A 22 -12.72 1.75 -1.02
N GLY A 23 -12.70 1.81 -2.35
CA GLY A 23 -12.85 3.06 -3.09
C GLY A 23 -13.17 2.84 -4.56
N ALA A 24 -13.46 3.92 -5.28
CA ALA A 24 -13.59 3.91 -6.74
C ALA A 24 -12.24 3.73 -7.45
N ALA A 25 -11.14 3.91 -6.71
CA ALA A 25 -9.77 3.83 -7.17
C ALA A 25 -8.83 3.56 -5.97
N TYR A 26 -7.58 3.18 -6.24
CA TYR A 26 -6.59 2.89 -5.20
C TYR A 26 -6.10 4.15 -4.43
N ASP A 27 -6.27 5.35 -4.98
CA ASP A 27 -5.99 6.64 -4.35
C ASP A 27 -7.22 7.26 -3.65
N ASP A 28 -8.39 6.65 -3.77
CA ASP A 28 -9.67 7.06 -3.15
C ASP A 28 -10.16 6.01 -2.13
N LEU A 29 -9.21 5.34 -1.47
CA LEU A 29 -9.51 4.27 -0.54
C LEU A 29 -9.90 4.82 0.83
N THR A 30 -11.03 4.35 1.36
CA THR A 30 -11.52 4.71 2.70
C THR A 30 -11.71 3.46 3.54
N ALA A 31 -11.36 3.51 4.83
CA ALA A 31 -11.51 2.39 5.74
C ALA A 31 -13.00 2.09 5.96
N VAL A 32 -13.43 0.87 5.66
CA VAL A 32 -14.85 0.50 5.65
C VAL A 32 -15.22 -0.58 6.65
N PHE A 33 -14.31 -1.52 6.92
CA PHE A 33 -14.50 -2.58 7.92
C PHE A 33 -13.15 -3.09 8.43
N VAL A 34 -13.19 -3.81 9.54
CA VAL A 34 -12.02 -4.37 10.20
C VAL A 34 -12.22 -5.84 10.56
N ILE A 35 -11.16 -6.62 10.43
CA ILE A 35 -11.04 -7.97 11.02
C ILE A 35 -10.02 -7.86 12.14
N ASP A 36 -10.48 -7.77 13.38
CA ASP A 36 -9.62 -7.67 14.55
C ASP A 36 -9.41 -9.07 15.15
N GLY A 37 -8.18 -9.59 15.09
CA GLY A 37 -7.86 -10.95 15.53
C GLY A 37 -8.13 -11.23 17.02
N ARG A 38 -8.45 -10.21 17.83
CA ARG A 38 -8.92 -10.39 19.21
C ARG A 38 -10.34 -10.94 19.30
N ASP A 39 -11.14 -10.77 18.24
CA ASP A 39 -12.52 -11.25 18.18
C ASP A 39 -12.62 -12.71 17.68
N TYR A 40 -11.48 -13.32 17.37
CA TYR A 40 -11.39 -14.68 16.85
C TYR A 40 -10.75 -15.63 17.89
N PRO A 41 -11.13 -16.93 17.88
CA PRO A 41 -10.56 -17.92 18.78
C PRO A 41 -9.05 -18.14 18.54
N ASP A 42 -8.61 -18.01 17.29
CA ASP A 42 -7.24 -18.19 16.84
C ASP A 42 -6.92 -17.34 15.58
N SER A 43 -5.63 -17.28 15.23
CA SER A 43 -5.15 -16.50 14.08
C SER A 43 -5.50 -17.11 12.73
N GLU A 44 -5.75 -18.41 12.67
CA GLU A 44 -6.12 -19.09 11.42
C GLU A 44 -7.53 -18.67 10.99
N THR A 45 -8.46 -18.59 11.95
CA THR A 45 -9.84 -18.16 11.69
C THR A 45 -9.89 -16.71 11.21
N ALA A 46 -9.13 -15.80 11.84
CA ALA A 46 -9.03 -14.41 11.38
C ALA A 46 -8.41 -14.30 9.97
N SER A 47 -7.44 -15.16 9.65
CA SER A 47 -6.80 -15.21 8.33
C SER A 47 -7.74 -15.78 7.27
N ALA A 48 -8.57 -16.76 7.62
CA ALA A 48 -9.59 -17.32 6.74
C ALA A 48 -10.67 -16.27 6.40
N ASP A 49 -11.13 -15.51 7.39
CA ASP A 49 -12.09 -14.41 7.16
C ASP A 49 -11.49 -13.30 6.29
N ARG A 50 -10.20 -12.97 6.49
CA ARG A 50 -9.48 -12.04 5.59
C ARG A 50 -9.47 -12.56 4.16
N ALA A 51 -9.14 -13.83 3.95
CA ALA A 51 -9.11 -14.44 2.63
C ALA A 51 -10.51 -14.44 1.98
N ALA A 52 -11.55 -14.78 2.75
CA ALA A 52 -12.93 -14.75 2.31
C ALA A 52 -13.40 -13.33 1.94
N ALA A 53 -13.01 -12.31 2.72
CA ALA A 53 -13.30 -10.92 2.41
C ALA A 53 -12.62 -10.48 1.10
N SER A 54 -11.33 -10.77 0.92
CA SER A 54 -10.61 -10.46 -0.32
C SER A 54 -11.23 -11.14 -1.55
N ASP A 55 -11.62 -12.42 -1.43
CA ASP A 55 -12.27 -13.17 -2.51
C ASP A 55 -13.65 -12.59 -2.86
N ALA A 56 -14.47 -12.28 -1.86
CA ALA A 56 -15.79 -11.67 -2.07
C ALA A 56 -15.71 -10.30 -2.75
N LEU A 57 -14.79 -9.43 -2.31
CA LEU A 57 -14.57 -8.12 -2.91
C LEU A 57 -14.05 -8.24 -4.34
N SER A 58 -13.13 -9.17 -4.60
CA SER A 58 -12.61 -9.45 -5.94
C SER A 58 -13.71 -9.93 -6.89
N LYS A 59 -14.54 -10.89 -6.46
CA LYS A 59 -15.69 -11.41 -7.23
C LYS A 59 -16.75 -10.34 -7.51
N ALA A 60 -16.95 -9.44 -6.56
CA ALA A 60 -17.84 -8.29 -6.71
C ALA A 60 -17.22 -7.15 -7.55
N HIS A 61 -15.99 -7.33 -8.06
CA HIS A 61 -15.23 -6.32 -8.78
C HIS A 61 -15.10 -5.01 -7.98
N ILE A 62 -14.82 -5.10 -6.70
CA ILE A 62 -14.62 -3.93 -5.83
C ILE A 62 -13.12 -3.73 -5.63
N ILE A 63 -12.65 -2.50 -5.83
CA ILE A 63 -11.24 -2.13 -5.55
C ILE A 63 -11.08 -2.04 -4.03
N ALA A 64 -10.15 -2.83 -3.50
CA ALA A 64 -9.88 -2.87 -2.07
C ALA A 64 -8.39 -3.05 -1.77
N GLU A 65 -7.91 -2.42 -0.70
CA GLU A 65 -6.64 -2.75 -0.06
C GLU A 65 -6.86 -3.20 1.38
N VAL A 66 -5.90 -3.98 1.87
CA VAL A 66 -5.87 -4.44 3.26
C VAL A 66 -4.58 -3.96 3.91
N GLU A 67 -4.72 -3.22 4.99
CA GLU A 67 -3.62 -2.89 5.89
C GLU A 67 -3.56 -3.97 6.98
N ASN A 68 -2.36 -4.52 7.21
CA ASN A 68 -2.13 -5.52 8.25
C ASN A 68 -1.29 -4.91 9.37
N GLU A 69 -1.90 -4.77 10.53
CA GLU A 69 -1.27 -4.29 11.74
C GLU A 69 -1.03 -5.45 12.71
N THR A 70 0.12 -5.41 13.41
CA THR A 70 0.32 -6.26 14.59
C THR A 70 0.00 -5.44 15.83
N ILE A 71 -1.00 -5.86 16.58
CA ILE A 71 -1.50 -5.18 17.78
C ILE A 71 -1.31 -6.05 19.03
N VAL A 72 -1.48 -5.45 20.20
CA VAL A 72 -1.53 -6.16 21.49
C VAL A 72 -2.94 -6.08 22.08
N ALA A 73 -3.24 -6.91 23.08
CA ALA A 73 -4.56 -6.97 23.71
C ALA A 73 -5.13 -5.57 24.07
N ARG A 74 -4.28 -4.69 24.60
CA ARG A 74 -4.63 -3.32 25.06
C ARG A 74 -4.73 -2.25 23.96
N SER A 75 -4.42 -2.56 22.71
CA SER A 75 -4.50 -1.57 21.63
C SER A 75 -5.95 -1.05 21.47
N PRO A 76 -6.17 0.25 21.18
CA PRO A 76 -7.52 0.78 20.97
C PRO A 76 -8.28 0.00 19.89
N ARG A 77 -9.58 -0.23 20.08
CA ARG A 77 -10.46 -0.79 19.03
C ARG A 77 -10.81 0.30 18.02
N LEU A 78 -10.91 -0.07 16.74
CA LEU A 78 -11.39 0.84 15.70
C LEU A 78 -12.91 0.85 15.69
N SER A 79 -13.52 2.02 15.47
CA SER A 79 -14.97 2.19 15.32
C SER A 79 -15.42 1.88 13.88
N LEU A 80 -15.03 0.70 13.38
CA LEU A 80 -15.42 0.18 12.07
C LEU A 80 -16.24 -1.11 12.28
N PRO A 81 -17.20 -1.41 11.38
CA PRO A 81 -17.92 -2.68 11.45
C PRO A 81 -16.98 -3.87 11.22
N SER A 82 -17.37 -5.03 11.72
CA SER A 82 -16.72 -6.30 11.39
C SER A 82 -17.01 -6.73 9.94
N TRP A 83 -16.23 -7.67 9.41
CA TRP A 83 -16.48 -8.23 8.08
C TRP A 83 -17.90 -8.80 7.91
N PRO A 84 -18.43 -9.65 8.82
CA PRO A 84 -19.79 -10.17 8.69
C PRO A 84 -20.85 -9.06 8.67
N GLU A 85 -20.74 -8.08 9.58
CA GLU A 85 -21.69 -6.95 9.65
C GLU A 85 -21.67 -6.09 8.39
N TRP A 86 -20.47 -5.80 7.86
CA TRP A 86 -20.33 -5.03 6.63
C TRP A 86 -20.85 -5.82 5.42
N ARG A 87 -20.50 -7.11 5.30
CA ARG A 87 -20.92 -7.99 4.21
C ARG A 87 -22.44 -8.12 4.15
N ASP A 88 -23.08 -8.40 5.28
CA ASP A 88 -24.54 -8.58 5.33
C ASP A 88 -25.29 -7.28 4.96
N ARG A 89 -24.66 -6.12 5.23
CA ARG A 89 -25.19 -4.82 4.83
C ARG A 89 -24.94 -4.50 3.35
N GLU A 90 -23.71 -4.59 2.88
CA GLU A 90 -23.26 -4.02 1.59
C GLU A 90 -23.14 -5.04 0.44
N LEU A 91 -23.02 -6.32 0.77
CA LEU A 91 -22.96 -7.45 -0.16
C LEU A 91 -24.09 -8.49 0.09
N PRO A 92 -25.38 -8.10 0.16
CA PRO A 92 -26.46 -9.07 0.34
C PRO A 92 -26.45 -10.08 -0.81
N ASP A 93 -26.51 -11.37 -0.47
CA ASP A 93 -26.39 -12.49 -1.41
C ASP A 93 -25.12 -12.44 -2.30
N GLY A 94 -24.06 -11.80 -1.82
CA GLY A 94 -22.80 -11.62 -2.54
C GLY A 94 -22.85 -10.58 -3.66
N LYS A 95 -23.92 -9.78 -3.74
CA LYS A 95 -24.07 -8.73 -4.75
C LYS A 95 -23.83 -7.35 -4.16
N PRO A 96 -22.98 -6.52 -4.78
CA PRO A 96 -22.75 -5.17 -4.30
C PRO A 96 -24.00 -4.31 -4.38
N ARG A 97 -24.28 -3.57 -3.30
CA ARG A 97 -25.26 -2.49 -3.35
C ARG A 97 -24.88 -1.44 -4.40
N PRO A 98 -25.85 -0.73 -5.00
CA PRO A 98 -25.57 0.33 -5.98
C PRO A 98 -24.69 1.48 -5.46
N THR A 99 -24.59 1.64 -4.15
CA THR A 99 -23.76 2.63 -3.47
C THR A 99 -22.28 2.25 -3.45
N LEU A 100 -21.94 0.99 -3.72
CA LEU A 100 -20.56 0.54 -3.76
C LEU A 100 -19.93 0.87 -5.12
N PRO A 101 -18.65 1.27 -5.13
CA PRO A 101 -17.90 1.44 -6.36
C PRO A 101 -17.61 0.08 -6.99
N VAL A 102 -18.48 -0.35 -7.90
CA VAL A 102 -18.28 -1.58 -8.68
C VAL A 102 -17.48 -1.25 -9.93
N PHE A 103 -16.37 -1.92 -10.12
CA PHE A 103 -15.60 -1.88 -11.35
C PHE A 103 -16.40 -2.55 -12.47
N SER A 104 -16.71 -1.79 -13.51
CA SER A 104 -17.16 -2.35 -14.78
C SER A 104 -15.95 -2.41 -15.70
N PRO A 105 -15.48 -3.60 -16.14
CA PRO A 105 -14.42 -3.69 -17.13
C PRO A 105 -14.91 -3.02 -18.41
N GLN A 106 -14.42 -1.80 -18.68
CA GLN A 106 -14.55 -1.25 -20.02
C GLN A 106 -13.64 -2.07 -20.95
N THR A 107 -14.10 -2.27 -22.18
CA THR A 107 -13.36 -2.97 -23.23
C THR A 107 -11.95 -2.39 -23.31
N PRO A 108 -10.88 -3.21 -23.24
CA PRO A 108 -9.52 -2.70 -23.17
C PRO A 108 -9.22 -1.83 -24.38
N GLU A 109 -8.88 -0.56 -24.15
CA GLU A 109 -8.37 0.31 -25.20
C GLU A 109 -7.06 -0.27 -25.76
N THR A 110 -6.81 -0.11 -27.05
CA THR A 110 -5.69 -0.74 -27.76
C THR A 110 -4.32 -0.38 -27.16
N SER A 111 -4.22 0.74 -26.43
CA SER A 111 -3.02 1.20 -25.72
C SER A 111 -2.82 0.61 -24.32
N LEU A 112 -3.81 -0.08 -23.75
CA LEU A 112 -3.73 -0.59 -22.38
C LEU A 112 -2.55 -1.56 -22.15
N PRO A 113 -2.28 -2.56 -23.03
CA PRO A 113 -1.13 -3.45 -22.84
C PRO A 113 0.20 -2.71 -22.84
N GLU A 114 0.35 -1.68 -23.68
CA GLU A 114 1.57 -0.86 -23.75
C GLU A 114 1.74 0.00 -22.50
N THR A 115 0.66 0.61 -22.01
CA THR A 115 0.66 1.40 -20.77
C THR A 115 0.99 0.53 -19.55
N VAL A 116 0.42 -0.68 -19.47
CA VAL A 116 0.72 -1.63 -18.38
C VAL A 116 2.17 -2.08 -18.45
N ALA A 117 2.68 -2.46 -19.62
CA ALA A 117 4.08 -2.85 -19.78
C ALA A 117 5.06 -1.72 -19.44
N ALA A 118 4.72 -0.47 -19.78
CA ALA A 118 5.51 0.70 -19.41
C ALA A 118 5.54 0.93 -17.89
N ALA A 119 4.39 0.78 -17.22
CA ALA A 119 4.29 0.89 -15.76
C ALA A 119 5.04 -0.25 -15.06
N GLU A 120 4.98 -1.48 -15.57
CA GLU A 120 5.74 -2.64 -15.11
C GLU A 120 7.25 -2.38 -15.20
N SER A 121 7.72 -1.95 -16.38
CA SER A 121 9.14 -1.63 -16.60
C SER A 121 9.62 -0.51 -15.67
N ALA A 122 8.81 0.52 -15.45
CA ALA A 122 9.13 1.60 -14.52
C ALA A 122 9.17 1.11 -13.07
N GLY A 123 8.24 0.24 -12.66
CA GLY A 123 8.22 -0.36 -11.32
C GLY A 123 9.47 -1.19 -11.02
N LEU A 124 9.91 -2.02 -11.98
CA LEU A 124 11.14 -2.81 -11.85
C LEU A 124 12.39 -1.91 -11.73
N LYS A 125 12.49 -0.86 -12.56
CA LYS A 125 13.59 0.11 -12.49
C LYS A 125 13.63 0.83 -11.15
N LEU A 126 12.47 1.29 -10.67
CA LEU A 126 12.35 1.95 -9.37
C LEU A 126 12.79 1.02 -8.23
N ARG A 127 12.34 -0.25 -8.24
CA ARG A 127 12.76 -1.25 -7.26
C ARG A 127 14.28 -1.43 -7.25
N ASP A 128 14.89 -1.62 -8.42
CA ASP A 128 16.33 -1.84 -8.52
C ASP A 128 17.12 -0.62 -8.03
N GLU A 129 16.62 0.58 -8.34
CA GLU A 129 17.20 1.84 -7.84
C GLU A 129 17.08 1.98 -6.31
N LEU A 130 15.94 1.63 -5.73
CA LEU A 130 15.76 1.61 -4.27
C LEU A 130 16.73 0.63 -3.60
N LEU A 131 17.01 -0.52 -4.22
CA LEU A 131 18.00 -1.48 -3.72
C LEU A 131 19.42 -0.91 -3.79
N THR A 132 19.77 -0.19 -4.87
CA THR A 132 21.06 0.50 -4.97
C THR A 132 21.19 1.58 -3.90
N ILE A 133 20.18 2.44 -3.74
CA ILE A 133 20.17 3.49 -2.71
C ILE A 133 20.31 2.89 -1.31
N ALA A 134 19.58 1.80 -1.04
CA ALA A 134 19.65 1.07 0.22
C ALA A 134 21.06 0.55 0.51
N ALA A 135 21.70 -0.09 -0.48
CA ALA A 135 23.03 -0.66 -0.35
C ALA A 135 24.13 0.40 -0.20
N GLU A 136 23.99 1.55 -0.85
CA GLU A 136 24.93 2.66 -0.71
C GLU A 136 24.79 3.37 0.63
N ALA A 137 23.56 3.68 1.03
CA ALA A 137 23.30 4.41 2.27
C ALA A 137 23.62 3.58 3.52
N VAL A 138 23.44 2.25 3.43
CA VAL A 138 23.66 1.33 4.55
C VAL A 138 24.38 0.05 4.08
N PRO A 139 25.70 0.11 3.78
CA PRO A 139 26.44 -1.01 3.21
C PRO A 139 26.50 -2.26 4.09
N SER A 140 26.39 -2.08 5.41
CA SER A 140 26.39 -3.16 6.40
C SER A 140 24.99 -3.68 6.74
N GLY A 141 23.94 -3.10 6.14
CA GLY A 141 22.55 -3.43 6.40
C GLY A 141 22.08 -4.64 5.61
N HIS A 142 21.20 -5.44 6.21
CA HIS A 142 20.52 -6.50 5.47
C HIS A 142 19.31 -5.91 4.72
N VAL A 143 19.43 -5.80 3.41
CA VAL A 143 18.40 -5.26 2.52
C VAL A 143 17.39 -6.34 2.14
N THR A 144 16.10 -6.04 2.18
CA THR A 144 15.01 -6.93 1.75
C THR A 144 13.95 -6.15 0.99
N VAL A 145 13.41 -6.75 -0.08
CA VAL A 145 12.18 -6.23 -0.70
C VAL A 145 11.01 -6.70 0.16
N SER A 146 10.34 -5.75 0.80
CA SER A 146 9.24 -6.02 1.75
C SER A 146 7.86 -5.94 1.12
N ARG A 147 7.73 -5.15 0.04
CA ARG A 147 6.51 -5.06 -0.78
C ARG A 147 6.91 -4.73 -2.21
N GLU A 148 6.36 -5.45 -3.17
CA GLU A 148 6.40 -5.11 -4.58
C GLU A 148 4.97 -5.25 -5.09
N SER A 149 4.41 -4.15 -5.58
CA SER A 149 3.06 -4.16 -6.13
C SER A 149 3.14 -4.43 -7.63
N ALA A 150 2.31 -5.34 -8.13
CA ALA A 150 1.99 -5.38 -9.56
C ALA A 150 1.41 -4.02 -10.01
N VAL A 151 1.43 -3.75 -11.33
CA VAL A 151 0.84 -2.54 -11.91
C VAL A 151 -0.61 -2.38 -11.44
N ARG A 152 -0.91 -1.21 -10.90
CA ARG A 152 -2.24 -0.85 -10.41
C ARG A 152 -2.78 0.33 -11.18
N ARG A 153 -4.08 0.32 -11.46
CA ARG A 153 -4.81 1.49 -11.93
C ARG A 153 -4.86 2.55 -10.81
N ARG A 154 -4.77 3.84 -11.13
CA ARG A 154 -4.81 5.00 -10.24
C ARG A 154 -5.81 6.00 -10.81
N GLY A 155 -6.62 6.65 -9.98
CA GLY A 155 -7.55 7.70 -10.39
C GLY A 155 -9.01 7.26 -10.50
N PRO A 156 -9.96 8.21 -10.35
CA PRO A 156 -11.37 7.92 -10.21
C PRO A 156 -11.94 7.40 -11.52
N ALA A 157 -12.61 6.25 -11.48
CA ALA A 157 -13.60 5.89 -12.48
C ALA A 157 -14.79 6.87 -12.36
N ARG A 158 -14.61 8.14 -12.74
CA ARG A 158 -15.77 9.00 -13.02
C ARG A 158 -16.39 8.46 -14.29
N ILE A 159 -17.67 8.11 -14.20
CA ILE A 159 -18.53 7.86 -15.36
C ILE A 159 -18.35 9.06 -16.32
N GLY A 160 -17.65 8.85 -17.44
CA GLY A 160 -17.38 9.87 -18.45
C GLY A 160 -16.03 10.61 -18.38
N ALA A 161 -15.09 10.27 -17.49
CA ALA A 161 -13.73 10.82 -17.53
C ALA A 161 -12.79 9.90 -18.31
N VAL A 162 -12.29 10.42 -19.43
CA VAL A 162 -11.24 9.83 -20.27
C VAL A 162 -9.90 9.99 -19.53
N GLY A 163 -9.26 8.88 -19.18
CA GLY A 163 -7.91 8.87 -18.61
C GLY A 163 -7.76 7.90 -17.43
N GLU A 164 -7.74 6.59 -17.70
CA GLU A 164 -7.29 5.63 -16.70
C GLU A 164 -5.79 5.80 -16.51
N THR A 165 -5.32 5.91 -15.27
CA THR A 165 -3.87 5.97 -15.03
C THR A 165 -3.37 4.71 -14.36
N TYR A 166 -2.10 4.35 -14.52
CA TYR A 166 -1.50 3.13 -13.97
C TYR A 166 -0.18 3.44 -13.28
N GLY A 167 0.22 2.67 -12.27
CA GLY A 167 1.49 2.86 -11.58
C GLY A 167 1.88 1.68 -10.68
N CYS A 168 3.09 1.73 -10.15
CA CYS A 168 3.68 0.70 -9.32
C CYS A 168 4.21 1.29 -8.01
N ASP A 169 4.22 0.45 -6.99
CA ASP A 169 4.75 0.79 -5.67
C ASP A 169 5.75 -0.29 -5.25
N ALA A 170 6.90 0.14 -4.70
CA ALA A 170 7.93 -0.75 -4.18
C ALA A 170 8.34 -0.30 -2.77
N THR A 171 8.58 -1.25 -1.87
CA THR A 171 9.09 -0.96 -0.54
C THR A 171 10.28 -1.84 -0.22
N VAL A 172 11.44 -1.21 -0.07
CA VAL A 172 12.68 -1.84 0.39
C VAL A 172 12.84 -1.57 1.88
N SER A 173 12.99 -2.62 2.66
CA SER A 173 13.26 -2.55 4.10
C SER A 173 14.69 -2.97 4.38
N ILE A 174 15.37 -2.20 5.22
CA ILE A 174 16.76 -2.39 5.61
C ILE A 174 16.78 -2.55 7.11
N ARG A 175 17.31 -3.68 7.58
CA ARG A 175 17.62 -3.86 9.00
C ARG A 175 19.10 -3.63 9.22
N HIS A 176 19.39 -2.63 10.04
CA HIS A 176 20.74 -2.31 10.44
C HIS A 176 20.75 -1.89 11.92
N ARG A 177 21.81 -2.25 12.64
CA ARG A 177 22.14 -1.64 13.92
C ARG A 177 22.83 -0.29 13.67
N ALA A 178 22.12 0.65 13.04
CA ALA A 178 22.66 2.00 12.88
C ALA A 178 22.75 2.66 14.26
N GLU A 179 23.89 3.26 14.57
CA GLU A 179 24.10 3.96 15.84
C GLU A 179 23.45 5.36 15.85
N ASP A 180 23.14 5.91 14.67
CA ASP A 180 22.47 7.21 14.52
C ASP A 180 21.56 7.27 13.28
N GLY A 181 20.30 7.63 13.51
CA GLY A 181 19.30 7.85 12.46
C GLY A 181 19.63 9.07 11.58
N GLY A 182 20.21 10.13 12.15
CA GLY A 182 20.56 11.33 11.40
C GLY A 182 21.60 11.05 10.32
N THR A 183 22.69 10.37 10.70
CA THR A 183 23.73 9.92 9.76
C THR A 183 23.18 9.00 8.68
N THR A 184 22.29 8.06 9.06
CA THR A 184 21.64 7.16 8.10
C THR A 184 20.81 7.93 7.08
N MET A 185 19.98 8.89 7.53
CA MET A 185 19.14 9.69 6.65
C MET A 185 19.96 10.64 5.76
N ALA A 186 21.09 11.16 6.25
CA ALA A 186 22.00 11.97 5.44
C ALA A 186 22.64 11.14 4.30
N ALA A 187 23.03 9.88 4.57
CA ALA A 187 23.55 8.99 3.54
C ALA A 187 22.48 8.63 2.49
N VAL A 188 21.23 8.42 2.92
CA VAL A 188 20.09 8.24 1.99
C VAL A 188 19.86 9.48 1.14
N ALA A 189 19.90 10.68 1.74
CA ALA A 189 19.74 11.94 1.03
C ALA A 189 20.82 12.15 -0.05
N ASP A 190 22.09 11.84 0.26
CA ASP A 190 23.19 11.92 -0.69
C ASP A 190 23.00 10.95 -1.86
N SER A 191 22.69 9.68 -1.58
CA SER A 191 22.47 8.67 -2.63
C SER A 191 21.28 9.02 -3.52
N LEU A 192 20.16 9.49 -2.95
CA LEU A 192 19.02 10.00 -3.71
C LEU A 192 19.41 11.19 -4.61
N SER A 193 20.16 12.14 -4.07
CA SER A 193 20.60 13.33 -4.83
C SER A 193 21.55 12.94 -5.98
N ARG A 194 22.48 12.01 -5.77
CA ARG A 194 23.37 11.48 -6.81
C ARG A 194 22.60 10.75 -7.92
N SER A 195 21.49 10.11 -7.57
CA SER A 195 20.55 9.47 -8.51
C SER A 195 19.58 10.47 -9.15
N GLY A 196 19.75 11.77 -8.94
CA GLY A 196 18.98 12.83 -9.60
C GLY A 196 17.58 13.04 -9.01
N TRP A 197 17.34 12.59 -7.78
CA TRP A 197 16.12 12.92 -7.04
C TRP A 197 16.23 14.31 -6.41
N THR A 198 15.12 15.05 -6.41
CA THR A 198 15.02 16.29 -5.64
C THR A 198 14.62 15.93 -4.22
N VAL A 199 15.56 16.04 -3.29
CA VAL A 199 15.36 15.68 -1.87
C VAL A 199 14.73 16.85 -1.11
N GLY A 200 13.66 16.58 -0.36
CA GLY A 200 12.97 17.55 0.49
C GLY A 200 13.62 17.74 1.85
N GLY A 201 12.93 18.45 2.75
CA GLY A 201 13.37 18.64 4.13
C GLY A 201 13.24 17.35 4.95
N LEU A 202 14.16 17.13 5.89
CA LEU A 202 14.04 16.05 6.87
C LEU A 202 12.97 16.40 7.91
N GLU A 203 11.95 15.56 7.99
CA GLU A 203 10.81 15.72 8.89
C GLU A 203 10.91 14.75 10.08
N HIS A 204 10.42 15.18 11.25
CA HIS A 204 10.44 14.39 12.47
C HIS A 204 9.02 14.12 12.93
N TYR A 205 8.66 12.84 13.05
CA TYR A 205 7.34 12.39 13.49
C TYR A 205 7.48 11.39 14.63
N ASP A 206 7.19 11.81 15.86
CA ASP A 206 7.33 10.99 17.08
C ASP A 206 8.70 10.31 17.21
N SER A 207 8.83 9.06 16.73
CA SER A 207 10.05 8.25 16.74
C SER A 207 10.66 8.02 15.35
N ASP A 208 10.09 8.60 14.32
CA ASP A 208 10.45 8.39 12.92
C ASP A 208 11.08 9.66 12.32
N LEU A 209 12.12 9.43 11.51
CA LEU A 209 12.70 10.44 10.62
C LEU A 209 12.20 10.16 9.21
N VAL A 210 11.61 11.15 8.57
CA VAL A 210 11.00 11.01 7.24
C VAL A 210 11.67 11.97 6.27
N LEU A 211 12.09 11.44 5.12
CA LEU A 211 12.72 12.22 4.06
C LEU A 211 12.01 11.94 2.74
N PRO A 212 11.21 12.89 2.23
CA PRO A 212 10.59 12.79 0.93
C PRO A 212 11.59 13.18 -0.18
N ALA A 213 11.43 12.57 -1.35
CA ALA A 213 12.16 12.93 -2.57
C ALA A 213 11.31 12.67 -3.81
N GLU A 214 11.49 13.47 -4.86
CA GLU A 214 10.69 13.40 -6.09
C GLU A 214 11.55 13.48 -7.36
N ARG A 215 11.11 12.80 -8.43
CA ARG A 215 11.75 12.87 -9.75
C ARG A 215 10.75 12.58 -10.87
N GLY A 216 10.44 13.58 -11.69
CA GLY A 216 9.64 13.38 -12.92
C GLY A 216 8.23 12.80 -12.69
N GLY A 217 7.64 13.06 -11.51
CA GLY A 217 6.35 12.53 -11.07
C GLY A 217 6.45 11.22 -10.26
N ASP A 218 7.62 10.59 -10.20
CA ASP A 218 7.90 9.52 -9.25
C ASP A 218 8.19 10.12 -7.86
N SER A 219 7.93 9.36 -6.80
CA SER A 219 8.24 9.75 -5.42
C SER A 219 8.93 8.63 -4.66
N VAL A 220 9.81 9.01 -3.73
CA VAL A 220 10.43 8.14 -2.73
C VAL A 220 10.26 8.77 -1.36
N THR A 221 9.89 7.97 -0.38
CA THR A 221 9.87 8.36 1.03
C THR A 221 10.78 7.42 1.79
N ALA A 222 11.87 7.96 2.35
CA ALA A 222 12.70 7.24 3.30
C ALA A 222 12.15 7.45 4.72
N ILE A 223 12.01 6.37 5.46
CA ILE A 223 11.48 6.36 6.83
C ILE A 223 12.44 5.58 7.71
N TYR A 224 13.06 6.25 8.67
CA TYR A 224 13.90 5.63 9.68
C TYR A 224 13.20 5.62 11.04
N THR A 225 12.99 4.44 11.61
CA THR A 225 12.35 4.28 12.93
C THR A 225 13.40 4.09 14.02
N ALA A 226 13.60 5.13 14.84
CA ALA A 226 14.68 5.15 15.84
C ALA A 226 14.59 4.02 16.88
N ARG A 227 13.37 3.60 17.24
CA ARG A 227 13.16 2.52 18.23
C ARG A 227 13.64 1.15 17.75
N SER A 228 13.63 0.91 16.44
CA SER A 228 13.96 -0.39 15.85
C SER A 228 15.25 -0.37 15.04
N GLY A 229 15.80 0.82 14.76
CA GLY A 229 16.91 1.00 13.81
C GLY A 229 16.54 0.59 12.38
N ALA A 230 15.24 0.45 12.07
CA ALA A 230 14.79 0.01 10.76
C ALA A 230 14.69 1.22 9.82
N LEU A 231 15.22 1.06 8.61
CA LEU A 231 15.06 1.99 7.51
C LEU A 231 14.15 1.38 6.45
N LYS A 232 13.20 2.15 5.93
CA LYS A 232 12.34 1.78 4.82
C LYS A 232 12.46 2.82 3.72
N LEU A 233 12.55 2.37 2.48
CA LEU A 233 12.43 3.21 1.29
C LEU A 233 11.13 2.80 0.58
N VAL A 234 10.17 3.72 0.54
CA VAL A 234 8.88 3.53 -0.14
C VAL A 234 8.92 4.32 -1.43
N GLY A 235 9.01 3.64 -2.57
CA GLY A 235 8.96 4.26 -3.89
C GLY A 235 7.58 4.09 -4.53
N LYS A 236 7.13 5.12 -5.22
CA LYS A 236 5.93 5.11 -6.07
C LYS A 236 6.29 5.69 -7.42
N THR A 237 5.99 4.98 -8.51
CA THR A 237 6.14 5.55 -9.85
C THR A 237 5.12 6.65 -10.06
N ARG A 238 5.30 7.48 -11.08
CA ARG A 238 4.26 8.33 -11.64
C ARG A 238 3.10 7.51 -12.19
N SER A 239 2.02 8.22 -12.48
CA SER A 239 0.86 7.67 -13.16
C SER A 239 1.09 7.66 -14.68
N PHE A 240 0.74 6.54 -15.33
CA PHE A 240 0.80 6.33 -16.78
C PHE A 240 -0.61 6.32 -17.34
N GLU A 241 -0.96 7.29 -18.17
CA GLU A 241 -2.33 7.44 -18.70
C GLU A 241 -2.57 6.53 -19.90
N VAL A 242 -3.77 5.96 -19.98
CA VAL A 242 -4.32 5.37 -21.20
C VAL A 242 -5.01 6.48 -21.98
N VAL A 243 -4.46 6.82 -23.14
CA VAL A 243 -5.05 7.83 -24.03
C VAL A 243 -6.04 7.14 -24.96
N ALA A 244 -7.33 7.37 -24.74
CA ALA A 244 -8.36 6.97 -25.69
C ALA A 244 -8.09 7.66 -27.03
N LYS A 245 -7.72 6.89 -28.07
CA LYS A 245 -7.85 7.39 -29.43
C LYS A 245 -9.33 7.63 -29.67
N GLN A 246 -9.76 8.89 -29.65
CA GLN A 246 -11.03 9.27 -30.26
C GLN A 246 -10.94 8.87 -31.74
N THR A 247 -11.50 7.72 -32.08
CA THR A 247 -11.95 7.45 -33.43
C THR A 247 -13.06 8.47 -33.69
N ARG A 248 -12.71 9.62 -34.28
CA ARG A 248 -13.68 10.45 -34.96
C ARG A 248 -14.37 9.54 -35.96
N GLY A 249 -15.63 9.20 -35.70
CA GLY A 249 -16.52 8.66 -36.71
C GLY A 249 -16.48 9.62 -37.88
N SER A 250 -15.92 9.16 -38.99
CA SER A 250 -16.15 9.74 -40.29
C SER A 250 -17.60 9.44 -40.65
N ASP A 251 -18.51 10.28 -40.18
CA ASP A 251 -19.85 10.36 -40.73
C ASP A 251 -19.75 11.00 -42.13
N GLY A 252 -20.09 10.18 -43.14
CA GLY A 252 -20.81 10.58 -44.35
C GLY A 252 -20.10 11.48 -45.36
N ASP A 253 -19.73 10.87 -46.50
CA ASP A 253 -20.15 11.32 -47.83
C ASP A 253 -20.57 10.09 -48.65
#